data_AF-A0A0B1SKY2-F1
#
_entry.id   AF-A0A0B1SKY2-F1
#
_cell.length_a   1.000
_cell.length_b   1.000
_cell.length_c   1.000
_cell.angle_alpha   90.00
_cell.angle_beta   90.00
_cell.angle_gamma   90.00
#
_symmetry.space_group_name_H-M   'P 1'
#
loop_
_entity.id
_entity.type
_entity.pdbx_description
1 polymer ?
#
loop_
_entity_poly.entity_id
_entity_poly.type
_entity_poly.pdbx_seq_one_letter_code
_entity_poly.pdbx_strand_id
1 'polypeptide(L)'
;MGESEILREAITKILHEPRYTQAAHRIRDLLAKRPFTPEQKLVRTVELAAEFGQLPELRVAGRDLNFIFYYNLDILVLFIVVFSLFIFFVLYCLKKLFRATIRRIKVKEQ
;
A
#
# COMPACT_ATOMS: atom_id res chain seq x y z
N MET A 1 -15.81 -28.15 -1.78
CA MET A 1 -15.86 -28.68 -0.40
C MET A 1 -14.95 -27.93 0.60
N GLY A 2 -14.03 -27.06 0.18
CA GLY A 2 -13.12 -26.34 1.10
C GLY A 2 -13.69 -25.10 1.80
N GLU A 3 -14.56 -24.33 1.15
CA GLU A 3 -15.09 -23.04 1.67
C GLU A 3 -15.84 -23.18 3.01
N SER A 4 -16.58 -24.28 3.19
CA SER A 4 -17.36 -24.52 4.42
C SER A 4 -16.48 -24.77 5.64
N GLU A 5 -15.33 -25.43 5.46
CA GLU A 5 -14.41 -25.70 6.56
C GLU A 5 -13.65 -24.43 6.97
N ILE A 6 -13.24 -23.60 6.02
CA ILE A 6 -12.58 -22.30 6.30
C ILE A 6 -13.53 -21.38 7.08
N LEU A 7 -14.80 -21.30 6.69
CA LEU A 7 -15.80 -20.50 7.40
C LEU A 7 -16.01 -21.02 8.82
N ARG A 8 -16.14 -22.34 8.98
CA ARG A 8 -16.33 -23.00 10.28
C ARG A 8 -15.12 -22.78 11.19
N GLU A 9 -13.91 -22.87 10.67
CA GLU A 9 -12.67 -22.57 11.39
C GLU A 9 -12.62 -21.11 11.82
N ALA A 10 -12.92 -20.17 10.91
CA ALA A 10 -12.95 -18.74 11.21
C ALA A 10 -13.98 -18.38 12.29
N ILE A 11 -15.19 -18.94 12.24
CA ILE A 11 -16.23 -18.74 13.27
C ILE A 11 -15.75 -19.31 14.61
N THR A 12 -15.20 -20.52 14.60
CA THR A 12 -14.65 -21.16 15.81
C THR A 12 -13.58 -20.29 16.44
N LYS A 13 -12.69 -19.72 15.61
CA LYS A 13 -11.63 -18.80 16.02
C LYS A 13 -12.19 -17.53 16.67
N ILE A 14 -13.20 -16.91 16.07
CA ILE A 14 -13.85 -15.71 16.61
C ILE A 14 -14.51 -15.98 17.97
N LEU A 15 -15.15 -17.14 18.12
CA LEU A 15 -15.86 -17.52 19.34
C LEU A 15 -14.92 -17.88 20.50
N HIS A 16 -13.78 -18.53 20.22
CA HIS A 16 -12.89 -19.03 21.26
C HIS A 16 -11.76 -18.07 21.62
N GLU A 17 -11.35 -17.20 20.70
CA GLU A 17 -10.26 -16.27 20.98
C GLU A 17 -10.77 -14.98 21.64
N PRO A 18 -10.34 -14.67 22.88
CA PRO A 18 -10.88 -13.56 23.66
C PRO A 18 -10.61 -12.18 23.03
N ARG A 19 -9.61 -12.08 22.14
CA ARG A 19 -9.27 -10.84 21.44
C ARG A 19 -10.45 -10.26 20.65
N TYR A 20 -11.27 -11.10 20.06
CA TYR A 20 -12.42 -10.66 19.25
C TYR A 20 -13.52 -10.10 20.13
N THR A 21 -13.82 -10.78 21.24
CA THR A 21 -14.81 -10.32 22.23
C THR A 21 -14.36 -9.01 22.91
N GLN A 22 -13.08 -8.89 23.27
CA GLN A 22 -12.53 -7.65 23.83
C GLN A 22 -12.62 -6.47 22.85
N ALA A 23 -12.27 -6.70 21.58
CA ALA A 23 -12.41 -5.69 20.53
C ALA A 23 -13.88 -5.28 20.33
N ALA A 24 -14.80 -6.24 20.31
CA ALA A 24 -16.23 -5.98 20.19
C ALA A 24 -16.77 -5.15 21.37
N HIS A 25 -16.41 -5.48 22.61
CA HIS A 25 -16.78 -4.69 23.78
C HIS A 25 -16.19 -3.29 23.74
N ARG A 26 -14.92 -3.14 23.34
CA ARG A 26 -14.30 -1.83 23.16
C ARG A 26 -15.08 -0.98 22.16
N ILE A 27 -15.43 -1.54 21.00
CA ILE A 27 -16.20 -0.82 19.97
C ILE A 27 -17.59 -0.45 20.51
N ARG A 28 -18.27 -1.37 21.19
CA ARG A 28 -19.56 -1.11 21.84
C ARG A 28 -19.48 0.07 22.81
N ASP A 29 -18.50 0.06 23.70
CA ASP A 29 -18.34 1.08 24.74
C ASP A 29 -17.96 2.44 24.13
N LEU A 30 -17.17 2.45 23.06
CA LEU A 30 -16.88 3.66 22.26
C LEU A 30 -18.15 4.22 21.60
N LEU A 31 -18.98 3.36 21.00
CA LEU A 31 -20.23 3.75 20.38
C LEU A 31 -21.26 4.24 21.39
N ALA A 32 -21.28 3.68 22.59
CA ALA A 32 -22.15 4.14 23.68
C ALA A 32 -21.72 5.51 24.22
N LYS A 33 -20.41 5.80 24.25
CA LYS A 33 -19.84 7.07 24.74
C LYS A 33 -19.65 8.13 23.66
N ARG A 34 -20.15 7.91 22.45
CA ARG A 34 -20.04 8.90 21.37
C ARG A 34 -20.78 10.20 21.75
N PRO A 35 -20.24 11.38 21.41
CA PRO A 35 -20.82 12.65 21.83
C PRO A 35 -22.13 13.01 21.10
N PHE A 36 -22.36 12.45 19.90
CA PHE A 36 -23.55 12.74 19.08
C PHE A 36 -24.14 11.45 18.51
N THR A 37 -25.47 11.39 18.37
CA THR A 37 -26.13 10.28 17.66
C THR A 37 -25.82 10.33 16.16
N PRO A 38 -25.97 9.23 15.41
CA PRO A 38 -25.70 9.19 13.97
C PRO A 38 -26.58 10.17 13.21
N GLU A 39 -27.85 10.29 13.62
CA GLU A 39 -28.81 11.24 13.07
C GLU A 39 -28.35 12.69 13.28
N GLN A 40 -27.98 13.03 14.52
CA GLN A 40 -27.47 14.37 14.83
C GLN A 40 -26.17 14.69 14.09
N LYS A 41 -25.26 13.71 13.98
CA LYS A 41 -24.02 13.88 13.22
C LYS A 41 -24.30 14.13 11.74
N LEU A 42 -25.26 13.40 11.16
CA LEU A 42 -25.68 13.59 9.78
C LEU A 42 -26.25 14.99 9.57
N VAL A 43 -27.23 15.39 10.39
CA VAL A 43 -27.88 16.71 10.31
C VAL A 43 -26.83 17.81 10.39
N ARG A 44 -25.93 17.79 11.38
CA ARG A 44 -24.86 18.79 11.52
C ARG A 44 -23.88 18.81 10.35
N THR A 45 -23.57 17.65 9.77
CA THR A 45 -22.68 17.58 8.61
C THR A 45 -23.35 18.21 7.39
N VAL A 46 -24.67 18.01 7.22
CA VAL A 46 -25.45 18.63 6.14
C VAL A 46 -25.62 20.13 6.37
N GLU A 47 -25.90 20.56 7.60
CA GLU A 47 -25.98 21.98 7.97
C GLU A 47 -24.65 22.69 7.69
N LEU A 48 -23.53 22.11 8.10
CA LEU A 48 -22.19 22.65 7.82
C LEU A 48 -21.93 22.77 6.31
N ALA A 49 -22.34 21.75 5.54
CA ALA A 49 -22.22 21.78 4.08
C ALA A 49 -23.17 22.79 3.43
N ALA A 50 -24.34 23.06 4.03
CA ALA A 50 -25.29 24.06 3.54
C ALA A 50 -24.84 25.50 3.89
N GLU A 51 -24.24 25.70 5.06
CA GLU A 51 -23.76 27.00 5.54
C GLU A 51 -22.49 27.46 4.84
N PHE A 52 -21.48 26.58 4.75
CA PHE A 52 -20.16 26.92 4.20
C PHE A 52 -19.97 26.42 2.76
N GLY A 53 -20.90 25.64 2.23
CA GLY A 53 -20.80 25.10 0.88
C GLY A 53 -19.63 24.12 0.75
N GLN A 54 -18.77 24.36 -0.23
CA GLN A 54 -17.57 23.53 -0.44
C GLN A 54 -16.47 23.94 0.52
N LEU A 55 -16.24 23.14 1.56
CA LEU A 55 -15.07 23.29 2.43
C LEU A 55 -13.83 22.68 1.73
N PRO A 56 -12.82 23.49 1.35
CA PRO A 56 -11.62 22.97 0.70
C PRO A 56 -10.84 21.98 1.58
N GLU A 57 -10.95 22.09 2.89
CA GLU A 57 -10.31 21.19 3.87
C GLU A 57 -10.94 19.80 3.90
N LEU A 58 -12.22 19.67 3.53
CA LEU A 58 -12.95 18.40 3.43
C LEU A 58 -12.79 17.74 2.05
N ARG A 59 -12.12 18.41 1.10
CA ARG A 59 -11.82 17.82 -0.21
C ARG A 59 -10.64 16.86 -0.08
N VAL A 60 -10.79 15.69 -0.72
CA VAL A 60 -9.67 14.76 -0.87
C VAL A 60 -8.60 15.44 -1.71
N ALA A 61 -7.45 15.74 -1.10
CA ALA A 61 -6.31 16.40 -1.75
C ALA A 61 -5.85 15.68 -3.04
N GLY A 62 -6.09 14.37 -3.12
CA GLY A 62 -5.79 13.56 -4.30
C GLY A 62 -6.54 13.95 -5.58
N ARG A 63 -7.69 14.64 -5.48
CA ARG A 63 -8.49 15.04 -6.64
C ARG A 63 -7.83 16.14 -7.47
N ASP A 64 -7.05 17.00 -6.80
CA ASP A 64 -6.43 18.18 -7.42
C ASP A 64 -4.94 17.94 -7.74
N LEU A 65 -4.45 16.70 -7.56
CA LEU A 65 -3.08 16.33 -7.89
C LEU A 65 -2.92 16.17 -9.41
N ASN A 66 -1.86 16.78 -9.95
CA ASN A 66 -1.44 16.54 -11.33
C ASN A 66 -1.06 15.06 -11.51
N PHE A 67 -1.27 14.52 -12.71
CA PHE A 67 -0.98 13.13 -13.07
C PHE A 67 0.45 12.70 -12.68
N ILE A 68 1.42 13.60 -12.83
CA ILE A 68 2.84 13.36 -12.49
C ILE A 68 3.02 13.07 -11.00
N PHE A 69 2.42 13.88 -10.12
CA PHE A 69 2.51 13.70 -8.67
C PHE A 69 1.66 12.52 -8.20
N TYR A 70 0.48 12.33 -8.80
CA TYR A 70 -0.41 11.22 -8.45
C TYR A 70 0.27 9.86 -8.66
N TYR A 71 1.00 9.70 -9.77
CA TYR A 71 1.73 8.46 -10.09
C TYR A 71 3.20 8.46 -9.68
N ASN A 72 3.72 9.54 -9.06
CA ASN A 72 5.14 9.69 -8.70
C ASN A 72 6.07 9.32 -9.87
N LEU A 73 5.80 9.91 -11.04
CA LEU A 73 6.49 9.57 -12.29
C LEU A 73 8.00 9.85 -12.23
N ASP A 74 8.40 10.85 -11.43
CA ASP A 74 9.79 11.17 -11.11
C ASP A 74 10.53 9.99 -10.46
N ILE A 75 9.91 9.35 -9.47
CA ILE A 75 10.45 8.15 -8.80
C ILE A 75 10.51 6.98 -9.79
N LEU A 76 9.50 6.81 -10.64
CA LEU A 76 9.49 5.75 -11.66
C LEU A 76 10.63 5.92 -12.66
N VAL A 77 10.86 7.14 -13.14
CA VAL A 77 11.97 7.43 -14.07
C VAL A 77 13.32 7.18 -13.40
N LEU A 78 13.51 7.63 -12.16
CA LEU A 78 14.72 7.35 -11.39
C LEU A 78 14.96 5.84 -11.28
N PHE A 79 13.92 5.07 -10.95
CA PHE A 79 14.00 3.63 -10.83
C PHE A 79 14.42 2.96 -12.14
N ILE A 80 13.83 3.35 -13.27
CA ILE A 80 14.19 2.82 -14.60
C ILE A 80 15.65 3.12 -14.94
N VAL A 81 16.13 4.33 -14.66
CA VAL A 81 17.53 4.73 -14.92
C VAL A 81 18.49 3.89 -14.08
N VAL A 82 18.25 3.78 -12.77
CA VAL A 82 19.10 2.99 -11.86
C VAL A 82 19.10 1.52 -12.27
N PHE A 83 17.94 0.96 -12.59
CA PHE A 83 17.81 -0.43 -13.03
C PHE A 83 18.53 -0.68 -14.36
N SER A 84 18.43 0.24 -15.32
CA SER A 84 19.14 0.17 -16.60
C SER A 84 20.66 0.21 -16.41
N LEU A 85 21.16 1.13 -15.57
CA LEU A 85 22.59 1.23 -15.25
C LEU A 85 23.10 -0.04 -14.56
N PHE A 86 22.31 -0.61 -13.64
CA PHE A 86 22.64 -1.85 -12.98
C PHE A 86 22.77 -3.01 -13.98
N ILE A 87 21.81 -3.17 -14.89
CA ILE A 87 21.87 -4.18 -15.95
C ILE A 87 23.11 -3.96 -16.84
N PHE A 88 23.35 -2.72 -17.28
CA PHE A 88 24.50 -2.38 -18.10
C PHE A 88 25.82 -2.75 -17.40
N PHE A 89 25.95 -2.43 -16.12
CA PHE A 89 27.11 -2.75 -15.31
C PHE A 89 27.34 -4.26 -15.22
N VAL A 90 26.30 -5.04 -14.93
CA VAL A 90 26.38 -6.51 -14.89
C VAL A 90 26.82 -7.07 -16.23
N LEU A 91 26.21 -6.65 -17.35
CA LEU A 91 26.59 -7.10 -18.69
C LEU A 91 28.03 -6.73 -19.04
N TYR A 92 28.48 -5.53 -18.66
CA TYR A 92 29.87 -5.10 -18.84
C TYR A 92 30.85 -5.97 -18.05
N CYS A 93 30.56 -6.24 -16.77
CA CYS A 93 31.34 -7.13 -15.92
C CYS A 93 31.43 -8.55 -16.50
N LEU A 94 30.30 -9.11 -16.94
CA LEU A 94 30.25 -10.43 -17.58
C LEU A 94 31.09 -10.48 -18.86
N LYS A 95 30.97 -9.48 -19.74
CA LYS A 95 31.80 -9.40 -20.96
C LYS A 95 33.29 -9.30 -20.62
N LYS A 96 33.67 -8.54 -19.60
CA LYS A 96 35.07 -8.40 -19.16
C LYS A 96 35.61 -9.71 -18.59
N LEU A 97 34.85 -10.39 -17.74
CA LEU A 97 35.17 -11.71 -17.18
C LEU A 97 35.33 -12.75 -18.31
N PHE A 98 34.38 -12.81 -19.25
CA PHE A 98 34.43 -13.75 -20.37
C PHE A 98 35.67 -13.52 -21.26
N ARG A 99 35.99 -12.26 -21.57
CA ARG A 99 37.22 -11.90 -22.30
C ARG A 99 38.48 -12.30 -21.54
N ALA A 100 38.51 -12.12 -20.22
CA ALA A 100 39.64 -12.50 -19.38
C ALA A 100 39.83 -14.03 -19.36
N THR A 101 38.74 -14.80 -19.25
CA THR A 101 38.77 -16.26 -19.30
C THR A 101 39.26 -16.78 -20.65
N ILE A 102 38.77 -16.22 -21.77
CA ILE A 102 39.24 -16.59 -23.12
C ILE A 102 40.74 -16.29 -23.28
N ARG A 103 41.22 -15.12 -22.83
CA ARG A 103 42.65 -14.79 -22.87
C ARG A 103 43.48 -15.76 -22.05
N ARG A 104 43.00 -16.17 -20.86
CA ARG A 104 43.71 -17.16 -20.02
C ARG A 104 43.78 -18.54 -20.67
N ILE A 105 42.74 -18.97 -21.38
CA ILE A 105 42.76 -20.26 -22.10
C ILE A 105 43.81 -20.22 -23.23
N LYS A 106 43.83 -19.14 -24.04
CA LYS A 106 44.77 -19.00 -25.16
C LYS A 106 46.25 -18.94 -24.71
N VAL A 107 46.55 -18.31 -23.57
CA VAL A 107 47.92 -18.25 -23.02
C VAL A 107 48.38 -19.59 -22.46
N LYS A 108 47.46 -20.50 -22.08
CA LYS A 108 47.80 -21.83 -21.57
C LYS A 108 48.05 -22.85 -22.70
N GLU A 109 47.58 -22.58 -23.92
CA GLU A 109 47.82 -23.41 -25.11
C GLU A 109 49.08 -23.02 -25.91
N GLN A 110 49.71 -21.87 -25.62
CA GLN A 110 51.03 -21.50 -26.15
C GLN A 110 52.14 -21.90 -25.18
#